data_AF-A0A4R5AMP0-F1
#
_entry.id   AF-A0A4R5AMP0-F1
#
_cell.length_a   1.000
_cell.length_b   1.000
_cell.length_c   1.000
_cell.angle_alpha   90.00
_cell.angle_beta   90.00
_cell.angle_gamma   90.00
#
_symmetry.space_group_name_H-M   'P 1'
#
loop_
_entity.id
_entity.type
_entity.pdbx_description
1 polymer ?
#
loop_
_entity_poly.entity_id
_entity_poly.type
_entity_poly.pdbx_seq_one_letter_code
_entity_poly.pdbx_strand_id
1 'polypeptide(L)'
;MEKWKSQILIFYAICAFIIAYPFFAIKYFETSIAEKLFVKYLLLPIFICLFIIVPKFYYAKVKPLDNNIPKTIFKEKRRDIISIIMILICSTGLFFGISFSLIITINKFFGKSDNTKIKENVEKYYPYISKNGRLRHYIDFRDPITQNTIHLEVYREYKVGEVFEKQIAYGFWGILYSTK
;
A
#
# COMPACT_ATOMS: atom_id res chain seq x y z
N MET A 1 13.41 -8.56 28.76
CA MET A 1 12.58 -7.66 27.94
C MET A 1 11.13 -7.84 28.37
N GLU A 2 10.38 -6.78 28.71
CA GLU A 2 8.98 -6.92 29.13
C GLU A 2 8.14 -7.63 28.06
N LYS A 3 7.25 -8.54 28.47
CA LYS A 3 6.46 -9.42 27.57
C LYS A 3 5.79 -8.66 26.42
N TRP A 4 5.27 -7.46 26.69
CA TRP A 4 4.60 -6.62 25.70
C TRP A 4 5.53 -6.06 24.61
N LYS A 5 6.80 -5.76 24.93
CA LYS A 5 7.80 -5.32 23.94
C LYS A 5 8.11 -6.42 22.93
N SER A 6 8.20 -7.67 23.39
CA SER A 6 8.39 -8.83 22.52
C SER A 6 7.21 -9.06 21.60
N GLN A 7 5.98 -8.90 22.13
CA GLN A 7 4.76 -9.02 21.33
C GLN A 7 4.68 -7.96 20.23
N ILE A 8 5.07 -6.72 20.54
CA ILE A 8 5.12 -5.63 19.56
C ILE A 8 6.15 -5.93 18.46
N LEU A 9 7.33 -6.45 18.82
CA LEU A 9 8.35 -6.79 17.83
C LEU A 9 7.89 -7.92 16.89
N ILE A 10 7.27 -8.96 17.42
CA ILE A 10 6.67 -10.04 16.63
C ILE A 10 5.56 -9.49 15.73
N PHE A 11 4.70 -8.63 16.25
CA PHE A 11 3.66 -7.96 15.47
C PHE A 11 4.24 -7.19 14.29
N TYR A 12 5.27 -6.37 14.50
CA TYR A 12 5.93 -5.64 13.42
C TYR A 12 6.59 -6.56 12.40
N ALA A 13 7.19 -7.68 12.83
CA ALA A 13 7.76 -8.66 11.91
C ALA A 13 6.68 -9.30 11.01
N ILE A 14 5.53 -9.64 11.58
CA ILE A 14 4.38 -10.17 10.83
C ILE A 14 3.85 -9.12 9.84
N CYS A 15 3.68 -7.87 10.28
CA CYS A 15 3.27 -6.78 9.40
C CYS A 15 4.25 -6.58 8.24
N ALA A 16 5.56 -6.58 8.52
CA ALA A 16 6.59 -6.44 7.50
C ALA A 16 6.51 -7.57 6.46
N PHE A 17 6.29 -8.82 6.91
CA PHE A 17 6.12 -9.96 6.00
C PHE A 17 4.88 -9.81 5.11
N ILE A 18 3.73 -9.44 5.68
CA ILE A 18 2.49 -9.20 4.92
C ILE A 18 2.68 -8.08 3.89
N ILE A 19 3.34 -6.99 4.29
CA ILE A 19 3.60 -5.84 3.40
C ILE A 19 4.55 -6.25 2.28
N ALA A 20 5.61 -7.00 2.58
CA ALA A 20 6.63 -7.39 1.62
C ALA A 20 6.11 -8.39 0.59
N TYR A 21 5.22 -9.31 0.98
CA TYR A 21 4.77 -10.42 0.16
C TYR A 21 4.39 -10.07 -1.29
N PRO A 22 3.47 -9.11 -1.57
CA PRO A 22 3.09 -8.80 -2.95
C PRO A 22 4.25 -8.30 -3.80
N PHE A 23 5.24 -7.60 -3.22
CA PHE A 23 6.39 -7.08 -3.96
C PHE A 23 7.38 -8.17 -4.38
N PHE A 24 7.41 -9.30 -3.67
CA PHE A 24 8.27 -10.44 -4.02
C PHE A 24 7.54 -11.54 -4.78
N ALA A 25 6.25 -11.72 -4.54
CA ALA A 25 5.46 -12.82 -5.10
C ALA A 25 4.66 -12.45 -6.36
N ILE A 26 4.57 -11.17 -6.72
CA ILE A 26 3.78 -10.66 -7.84
C ILE A 26 4.64 -9.66 -8.62
N LYS A 27 4.91 -9.99 -9.89
CA LYS A 27 5.82 -9.21 -10.74
C LYS A 27 5.16 -7.92 -11.24
N TYR A 28 3.85 -7.97 -11.46
CA TYR A 28 3.05 -6.84 -11.90
C TYR A 28 1.71 -6.83 -11.18
N PHE A 29 1.30 -5.66 -10.72
CA PHE A 29 -0.05 -5.41 -10.22
C PHE A 29 -0.39 -3.93 -10.37
N GLU A 30 -1.66 -3.62 -10.60
CA GLU A 30 -2.12 -2.22 -10.64
C GLU A 30 -2.23 -1.63 -9.23
N THR A 31 -1.62 -0.46 -9.04
CA THR A 31 -1.63 0.24 -7.74
C THR A 31 -2.84 1.16 -7.58
N SER A 32 -3.26 1.83 -8.66
CA SER A 32 -4.27 2.89 -8.61
C SER A 32 -5.65 2.40 -8.16
N ILE A 33 -6.07 1.22 -8.59
CA ILE A 33 -7.35 0.63 -8.17
C ILE A 33 -7.27 0.19 -6.70
N ALA A 34 -6.16 -0.42 -6.30
CA ALA A 34 -5.96 -0.83 -4.90
C ALA A 34 -5.95 0.38 -3.94
N GLU A 35 -5.32 1.49 -4.34
CA GLU A 35 -5.35 2.75 -3.61
C GLU A 35 -6.79 3.31 -3.51
N LYS A 36 -7.54 3.33 -4.62
CA LYS A 36 -8.95 3.77 -4.62
C LYS A 36 -9.80 2.93 -3.67
N LEU A 37 -9.63 1.61 -3.67
CA LEU A 37 -10.34 0.71 -2.75
C LEU A 37 -10.00 1.01 -1.29
N PHE A 38 -8.72 1.21 -0.98
CA PHE A 38 -8.29 1.58 0.36
C PHE A 38 -8.92 2.89 0.82
N VAL A 39 -8.81 3.95 0.02
CA VAL A 39 -9.33 5.28 0.38
C VAL A 39 -10.84 5.25 0.55
N LYS A 40 -11.55 4.56 -0.34
CA LYS A 40 -13.02 4.52 -0.34
C LYS A 40 -13.59 3.69 0.81
N TYR A 41 -12.99 2.54 1.12
CA TYR A 41 -13.62 1.56 2.02
C TYR A 41 -12.88 1.33 3.35
N LEU A 42 -11.56 1.54 3.40
CA LEU A 42 -10.76 1.15 4.57
C LEU A 42 -10.22 2.33 5.37
N LEU A 43 -9.91 3.46 4.73
CA LEU A 43 -9.28 4.61 5.37
C LEU A 43 -10.11 5.16 6.55
N LEU A 44 -11.41 5.40 6.33
CA LEU A 44 -12.28 5.97 7.37
C LEU A 44 -12.46 5.02 8.57
N PRO A 45 -12.81 3.72 8.39
CA PRO A 45 -12.85 2.77 9.51
C PRO A 45 -11.54 2.67 10.30
N ILE A 46 -10.39 2.61 9.60
CA ILE A 46 -9.07 2.56 10.23
C ILE A 46 -8.83 3.82 11.07
N PHE A 47 -9.13 4.99 10.51
CA PHE A 47 -8.92 6.26 11.21
C PHE A 47 -9.76 6.35 12.49
N ILE A 48 -11.04 5.95 12.42
CA ILE A 48 -11.95 5.93 13.59
C ILE A 48 -11.40 4.97 14.67
N CYS A 49 -10.99 3.76 14.28
CA CYS A 49 -10.43 2.78 15.23
C CYS A 49 -9.15 3.31 15.90
N LEU A 50 -8.24 3.89 15.11
CA LEU A 50 -6.99 4.45 15.61
C LEU A 50 -7.23 5.61 16.57
N PHE A 51 -8.19 6.49 16.28
CA PHE A 51 -8.50 7.63 17.13
C PHE A 51 -8.98 7.21 18.53
N ILE A 52 -9.61 6.03 18.65
CA ILE A 52 -10.06 5.49 19.93
C ILE A 52 -8.94 4.69 20.64
N ILE A 53 -8.19 3.88 19.89
CA ILE A 53 -7.21 2.94 20.44
C ILE A 53 -5.90 3.63 20.79
N VAL A 54 -5.39 4.53 19.93
CA VAL A 54 -4.07 5.15 20.09
C VAL A 54 -3.96 5.96 21.38
N PRO A 55 -4.91 6.84 21.75
CA PRO A 55 -4.83 7.56 23.02
C PRO A 55 -4.85 6.62 24.23
N LYS A 56 -5.71 5.59 24.22
CA LYS A 56 -5.78 4.60 25.30
C LYS A 56 -4.45 3.86 25.45
N PHE A 57 -3.87 3.41 24.34
CA PHE A 57 -2.56 2.76 24.34
C PHE A 57 -1.45 3.68 24.83
N TYR A 58 -1.42 4.94 24.38
CA TYR A 58 -0.43 5.92 24.78
C TYR A 58 -0.41 6.10 26.31
N TYR A 59 -1.55 6.42 26.92
CA TYR A 59 -1.61 6.65 28.36
C TYR A 59 -1.36 5.39 29.19
N ALA A 60 -1.79 4.21 28.71
CA ALA A 60 -1.65 2.96 29.46
C ALA A 60 -0.26 2.33 29.36
N LYS A 61 0.47 2.53 28.25
CA LYS A 61 1.71 1.78 27.95
C LYS A 61 2.91 2.66 27.61
N VAL A 62 2.72 3.82 26.98
CA VAL A 62 3.83 4.67 26.53
C VAL A 62 4.15 5.74 27.58
N LYS A 63 3.16 6.49 28.04
CA LYS A 63 3.35 7.55 29.04
C LYS A 63 4.03 7.08 30.34
N PRO A 64 3.71 5.91 30.91
CA PRO A 64 4.37 5.44 32.14
C PRO A 64 5.88 5.16 32.00
N LEU A 65 6.38 5.02 30.77
CA LEU A 65 7.80 4.80 30.48
C LEU A 65 8.56 6.13 30.30
N ASP A 66 7.85 7.25 30.31
CA ASP A 66 8.43 8.57 30.12
C ASP A 66 9.05 9.06 31.42
N ASN A 67 10.36 8.86 31.54
CA ASN A 67 11.13 9.30 32.70
C ASN A 67 11.35 10.83 32.72
N ASN A 68 10.99 11.55 31.64
CA ASN A 68 11.20 12.99 31.52
C ASN A 68 9.95 13.76 31.93
N ILE A 69 9.83 14.08 33.21
CA ILE A 69 8.75 14.93 33.74
C ILE A 69 9.02 16.40 33.35
N PRO A 70 8.19 17.02 32.51
CA PRO A 70 8.40 18.40 32.10
C PRO A 70 8.05 19.36 33.24
N LYS A 71 8.76 20.49 33.31
CA LYS A 71 8.61 21.49 34.39
C LYS A 71 7.21 22.13 34.47
N THR A 72 6.39 22.04 33.44
CA THR A 72 5.05 22.65 33.41
C THR A 72 4.00 21.72 32.79
N ILE A 73 2.79 21.76 33.36
CA ILE A 73 1.63 20.97 32.92
C ILE A 73 1.28 21.25 31.45
N PHE A 74 1.40 22.51 31.00
CA PHE A 74 1.13 22.87 29.61
C PHE A 74 2.12 22.22 28.63
N LYS A 75 3.42 22.17 28.98
CA LYS A 75 4.43 21.50 28.15
C LYS A 75 4.21 20.00 28.10
N GLU A 76 3.77 19.39 29.21
CA GLU A 76 3.38 17.99 29.27
C GLU A 76 2.25 17.67 28.29
N LYS A 77 1.12 18.40 28.40
CA LYS A 77 -0.06 18.17 27.56
C LYS A 77 0.25 18.34 26.07
N ARG A 78 1.04 19.36 25.71
CA ARG A 78 1.45 19.57 24.32
C ARG A 78 2.30 18.42 23.79
N ARG A 79 3.24 17.92 24.59
CA ARG A 79 4.08 16.76 24.22
C ARG A 79 3.24 15.50 24.07
N ASP A 80 2.29 15.27 24.97
CA ASP A 80 1.38 14.12 24.91
C ASP A 80 0.55 14.15 23.62
N ILE A 81 -0.02 15.31 23.27
CA ILE A 81 -0.79 15.50 22.03
C ILE A 81 0.08 15.22 20.80
N ILE A 82 1.29 15.79 20.73
CA ILE A 82 2.21 15.56 19.60
C ILE A 82 2.57 14.08 19.49
N SER A 83 2.84 13.41 20.61
CA SER A 83 3.19 11.99 20.63
C SER A 83 2.04 11.11 20.14
N ILE A 84 0.81 11.40 20.58
CA ILE A 84 -0.40 10.72 20.10
C ILE A 84 -0.58 10.92 18.60
N ILE A 85 -0.43 12.16 18.10
CA ILE A 85 -0.52 12.47 16.67
C ILE A 85 0.53 11.69 15.87
N MET A 86 1.78 11.66 16.34
CA MET A 86 2.85 10.91 15.68
C MET A 86 2.55 9.40 15.63
N ILE A 87 2.08 8.82 16.74
CA ILE A 87 1.68 7.40 16.75
C ILE A 87 0.53 7.17 15.76
N LEU A 88 -0.43 8.09 15.67
CA LEU A 88 -1.58 7.96 14.76
C LEU A 88 -1.14 8.02 13.29
N ILE A 89 -0.24 8.92 12.92
CA ILE A 89 0.34 9.00 11.57
C ILE A 89 1.10 7.71 11.23
N CYS A 90 2.02 7.27 12.11
CA CYS A 90 2.79 6.05 11.89
C CYS A 90 1.89 4.80 11.78
N SER A 91 0.88 4.69 12.66
CA SER A 91 -0.06 3.57 12.65
C SER A 91 -0.91 3.57 11.38
N THR A 92 -1.38 4.74 10.93
CA THR A 92 -2.14 4.87 9.69
C THR A 92 -1.31 4.40 8.49
N GLY A 93 -0.04 4.79 8.41
CA GLY A 93 0.88 4.32 7.37
C GLY A 93 1.10 2.80 7.40
N LEU A 94 1.23 2.21 8.60
CA LEU A 94 1.34 0.76 8.78
C LEU A 94 0.07 0.03 8.27
N PHE A 95 -1.10 0.48 8.71
CA PHE A 95 -2.38 -0.10 8.30
C PHE A 95 -2.67 0.10 6.81
N PHE A 96 -2.24 1.22 6.22
CA PHE A 96 -2.26 1.41 4.77
C PHE A 96 -1.44 0.33 4.06
N GLY A 97 -0.17 0.15 4.45
CA GLY A 97 0.71 -0.85 3.84
C GLY A 97 0.13 -2.26 3.93
N ILE A 98 -0.38 -2.65 5.11
CA ILE A 98 -1.03 -3.96 5.31
C ILE A 98 -2.26 -4.09 4.41
N SER A 99 -3.17 -3.11 4.44
CA SER A 99 -4.42 -3.16 3.70
C SER A 99 -4.19 -3.22 2.20
N PHE A 100 -3.30 -2.37 1.69
CA PHE A 100 -2.88 -2.37 0.29
C PHE A 100 -2.35 -3.75 -0.12
N SER A 101 -1.44 -4.31 0.69
CA SER A 101 -0.81 -5.60 0.40
C SER A 101 -1.80 -6.75 0.44
N LEU A 102 -2.77 -6.70 1.37
CA LEU A 102 -3.87 -7.65 1.43
C LEU A 102 -4.79 -7.54 0.21
N ILE A 103 -5.16 -6.32 -0.22
CA ILE A 103 -5.98 -6.13 -1.43
C ILE A 103 -5.31 -6.78 -2.64
N ILE A 104 -4.03 -6.50 -2.87
CA ILE A 104 -3.27 -7.07 -3.99
C ILE A 104 -3.16 -8.60 -3.87
N THR A 105 -2.90 -9.11 -2.67
CA THR A 105 -2.74 -10.54 -2.43
C THR A 105 -4.06 -11.30 -2.61
N ILE A 106 -5.15 -10.81 -2.02
CA ILE A 106 -6.50 -11.35 -2.16
C ILE A 106 -6.93 -11.30 -3.62
N ASN A 107 -6.63 -10.19 -4.31
CA ASN A 107 -6.93 -10.03 -5.72
C ASN A 107 -6.33 -11.19 -6.56
N LYS A 108 -5.08 -11.56 -6.29
CA LYS A 108 -4.43 -12.71 -6.93
C LYS A 108 -5.08 -14.04 -6.52
N PHE A 109 -5.24 -14.30 -5.23
CA PHE A 109 -5.65 -15.62 -4.74
C PHE A 109 -7.10 -15.98 -5.04
N PHE A 110 -8.00 -14.99 -5.04
CA PHE A 110 -9.44 -15.21 -5.26
C PHE A 110 -9.91 -14.77 -6.65
N GLY A 111 -8.99 -14.32 -7.50
CA GLY A 111 -9.31 -13.92 -8.87
C GLY A 111 -9.63 -15.08 -9.79
N LYS A 112 -10.32 -14.78 -10.89
CA LYS A 112 -10.42 -15.74 -12.00
C LYS A 112 -9.01 -15.94 -12.54
N SER A 113 -8.52 -17.18 -12.50
CA SER A 113 -7.17 -17.54 -12.95
C SER A 113 -7.01 -17.55 -14.47
N ASP A 114 -8.03 -17.08 -15.20
CA ASP A 114 -8.01 -17.08 -16.65
C ASP A 114 -6.93 -16.09 -17.09
N ASN A 115 -5.81 -16.64 -17.57
CA ASN A 115 -4.72 -15.87 -18.15
C ASN A 115 -5.25 -15.21 -19.42
N THR A 116 -5.77 -14.00 -19.29
CA THR A 116 -6.16 -13.17 -20.41
C THR A 116 -4.90 -12.64 -21.10
N LYS A 117 -4.78 -12.88 -22.40
CA LYS A 117 -3.74 -12.23 -23.19
C LYS A 117 -4.25 -10.82 -23.48
N ILE A 118 -3.69 -9.81 -22.83
CA ILE A 118 -3.95 -8.42 -23.21
C ILE A 118 -3.20 -8.18 -24.51
N LYS A 119 -3.91 -7.73 -25.54
CA LYS A 119 -3.39 -7.40 -26.86
C LYS A 119 -4.00 -6.08 -27.30
N GLU A 120 -3.52 -5.00 -26.71
CA GLU A 120 -4.09 -3.66 -26.87
C GLU A 120 -3.08 -2.70 -27.45
N ASN A 121 -3.57 -1.68 -28.16
CA ASN A 121 -2.71 -0.62 -28.69
C ASN A 121 -2.29 0.31 -27.56
N VAL A 122 -1.00 0.67 -27.54
CA VAL A 122 -0.48 1.70 -26.65
C VAL A 122 -1.06 3.05 -27.08
N GLU A 123 -1.84 3.67 -26.20
CA GLU A 123 -2.42 5.00 -26.41
C GLU A 123 -1.38 6.09 -26.18
N LYS A 124 -0.60 5.96 -25.11
CA LYS A 124 0.47 6.90 -24.75
C LYS A 124 1.69 6.17 -24.18
N TYR A 125 2.86 6.75 -24.40
CA TYR A 125 4.12 6.30 -23.82
C TYR A 125 4.79 7.47 -23.10
N TYR A 126 5.32 7.21 -21.91
CA TYR A 126 6.04 8.21 -21.11
C TYR A 126 7.33 7.61 -20.54
N PRO A 127 8.50 8.17 -20.88
CA PRO A 127 9.73 7.87 -20.18
C PRO A 127 9.80 8.67 -18.86
N TYR A 128 10.24 8.02 -17.79
CA TYR A 128 10.48 8.67 -16.49
C TYR A 128 11.85 8.30 -15.96
N ILE A 129 12.68 9.30 -15.70
CA ILE A 129 13.97 9.11 -15.04
C ILE A 129 13.75 9.26 -13.54
N SER A 130 13.92 8.16 -12.80
CA SER A 130 13.82 8.19 -11.34
C SER A 130 14.92 9.06 -10.71
N LYS A 131 14.72 9.47 -9.46
CA LYS A 131 15.72 10.24 -8.68
C LYS A 131 17.12 9.61 -8.63
N ASN A 132 17.21 8.29 -8.85
CA ASN A 132 18.46 7.53 -8.86
C ASN A 132 19.02 7.33 -10.28
N GLY A 133 18.56 8.09 -11.28
CA GLY A 133 19.02 8.03 -12.67
C GLY A 133 18.51 6.82 -13.48
N ARG A 134 17.74 5.91 -12.87
CA ARG A 134 17.17 4.76 -13.59
C ARG A 134 16.01 5.21 -14.48
N LEU A 135 16.14 4.96 -15.78
CA LEU A 135 15.06 5.12 -16.76
C LEU A 135 13.99 4.05 -16.54
N ARG A 136 12.74 4.49 -16.49
CA ARG A 136 11.54 3.67 -16.43
C ARG A 136 10.63 4.03 -17.59
N HIS A 137 9.92 3.03 -18.08
CA HIS A 137 9.03 3.16 -19.23
C HIS A 137 7.60 2.94 -18.74
N TYR A 138 6.70 3.85 -19.10
CA TYR A 138 5.27 3.72 -18.78
C TYR A 138 4.45 3.78 -20.06
N ILE A 139 3.39 2.98 -20.11
CA ILE A 139 2.40 3.00 -21.18
C ILE A 139 1.00 3.18 -20.61
N ASP A 140 0.16 3.88 -21.38
CA ASP A 140 -1.29 3.87 -21.20
C ASP A 140 -1.89 3.00 -22.30
N PHE A 141 -2.82 2.12 -21.94
CA PHE A 141 -3.68 1.41 -22.89
C PHE A 141 -5.08 1.29 -22.33
N ARG A 142 -6.07 1.05 -23.21
CA ARG A 142 -7.46 0.91 -22.79
C ARG A 142 -7.75 -0.53 -22.41
N ASP A 143 -8.32 -0.73 -21.23
CA ASP A 143 -8.80 -2.04 -20.80
C ASP A 143 -9.91 -2.51 -21.75
N PRO A 144 -9.79 -3.68 -22.41
CA PRO A 144 -10.85 -4.17 -23.28
C PRO A 144 -12.16 -4.42 -22.54
N ILE A 145 -12.10 -4.77 -21.25
CA ILE A 145 -13.26 -5.12 -20.44
C ILE A 145 -13.87 -3.87 -19.80
N THR A 146 -13.07 -3.10 -19.06
CA THR A 146 -13.61 -1.97 -18.29
C THR A 146 -13.61 -0.65 -19.06
N GLN A 147 -12.98 -0.60 -20.24
CA GLN A 147 -12.80 0.60 -21.07
C GLN A 147 -12.09 1.76 -20.35
N ASN A 148 -11.48 1.50 -19.19
CA ASN A 148 -10.67 2.46 -18.45
C ASN A 148 -9.24 2.49 -19.00
N THR A 149 -8.58 3.64 -18.87
CA THR A 149 -7.14 3.75 -19.15
C THR A 149 -6.35 3.08 -18.04
N ILE A 150 -5.53 2.10 -18.39
CA ILE A 150 -4.59 1.42 -17.51
C ILE A 150 -3.21 2.03 -17.72
N HIS A 151 -2.62 2.52 -16.63
CA HIS A 151 -1.24 3.01 -16.60
C HIS A 151 -0.31 1.91 -16.10
N LEU A 152 0.64 1.46 -16.93
CA LEU A 152 1.48 0.31 -16.66
C LEU A 152 2.97 0.62 -16.86
N GLU A 153 3.81 0.23 -15.89
CA GLU A 153 5.26 0.22 -16.04
C GLU A 153 5.72 -0.98 -16.89
N VAL A 154 6.56 -0.72 -17.89
CA VAL A 154 7.09 -1.71 -18.84
C VAL A 154 8.63 -1.66 -18.88
N TYR A 155 9.23 -2.71 -19.46
CA TYR A 155 10.71 -2.84 -19.48
C TYR A 155 11.39 -2.21 -20.69
N ARG A 156 10.63 -1.79 -21.70
CA ARG A 156 11.16 -1.19 -22.92
C ARG A 156 10.30 -0.03 -23.38
N GLU A 157 10.87 0.77 -24.28
CA GLU A 157 10.12 1.76 -25.03
C GLU A 157 9.09 1.11 -25.96
N TYR A 158 7.92 1.75 -26.04
CA TYR A 158 6.83 1.40 -26.95
C TYR A 158 6.48 2.62 -27.80
N LYS A 159 6.10 2.39 -29.05
CA LYS A 159 5.54 3.43 -29.91
C LYS A 159 4.04 3.56 -29.66
N VAL A 160 3.51 4.78 -29.78
CA VAL A 160 2.05 4.99 -29.78
C VAL A 160 1.46 4.24 -30.99
N GLY A 161 0.41 3.46 -30.74
CA GLY A 161 -0.20 2.55 -31.72
C GLY A 161 0.50 1.18 -31.84
N GLU A 162 1.63 0.96 -31.15
CA GLU A 162 2.23 -0.37 -31.05
C GLU A 162 1.34 -1.29 -30.21
N VAL A 163 1.21 -2.54 -30.64
CA VAL A 163 0.45 -3.56 -29.90
C VAL A 163 1.25 -3.99 -28.68
N PHE A 164 0.76 -3.65 -27.49
CA PHE A 164 1.21 -4.24 -26.25
C PHE A 164 0.57 -5.60 -26.07
N GLU A 165 1.40 -6.63 -26.07
CA GLU A 165 0.97 -8.01 -25.87
C GLU A 165 1.60 -8.63 -24.62
N LYS A 166 0.79 -9.00 -23.64
CA LYS A 166 1.26 -9.65 -22.41
C LYS A 166 0.21 -10.56 -21.79
N GLN A 167 0.68 -11.65 -21.19
CA GLN A 167 -0.17 -12.51 -20.37
C GLN A 167 -0.35 -11.86 -18.99
N ILE A 168 -1.58 -11.42 -18.71
CA ILE A 168 -1.97 -10.75 -17.46
C ILE A 168 -3.33 -11.29 -17.05
N ALA A 169 -3.54 -11.57 -15.77
CA ALA A 169 -4.83 -12.06 -15.26
C ALA A 169 -5.60 -10.92 -14.57
N TYR A 170 -6.93 -10.98 -14.66
CA TYR A 170 -7.81 -10.15 -13.85
C TYR A 170 -8.05 -10.84 -12.51
N GLY A 171 -7.71 -10.16 -11.43
CA GLY A 171 -7.96 -10.69 -10.09
C GLY A 171 -9.41 -10.49 -9.64
N PHE A 172 -9.68 -10.85 -8.38
CA PHE A 172 -11.03 -10.82 -7.80
C PHE A 172 -11.69 -9.44 -7.88
N TRP A 173 -10.91 -8.38 -7.73
CA TRP A 173 -11.37 -7.00 -7.75
C TRP A 173 -11.30 -6.36 -9.15
N GLY A 174 -11.05 -7.17 -10.20
CA GLY A 174 -10.79 -6.68 -11.55
C GLY A 174 -9.44 -5.99 -11.71
N ILE A 175 -8.57 -6.08 -10.71
CA ILE A 175 -7.21 -5.50 -10.74
C ILE A 175 -6.32 -6.44 -11.54
N LEU A 176 -5.61 -5.90 -12.52
CA LEU A 176 -4.66 -6.67 -13.30
C LEU A 176 -3.45 -7.10 -12.47
N TYR A 177 -3.02 -8.35 -12.65
CA TYR A 177 -1.78 -8.85 -12.07
C TYR A 177 -1.07 -9.85 -12.99
N SER A 178 0.25 -9.97 -12.84
CA SER A 178 1.04 -11.02 -13.49
C SER A 178 2.13 -11.57 -12.58
N THR A 179 2.29 -12.89 -12.61
CA THR A 179 3.30 -13.63 -11.84
C THR A 179 4.53 -14.00 -12.68
N LYS A 180 4.47 -13.79 -14.00
CA LYS A 180 5.52 -14.17 -14.97
C LYS A 180 6.16 -12.95 -15.61
#